data_AF-A0A9P7UPX4-F1
#
_entry.id   AF-A0A9P7UPX4-F1
#
_cell.length_a   1.000
_cell.length_b   1.000
_cell.length_c   1.000
_cell.angle_alpha   90.00
_cell.angle_beta   90.00
_cell.angle_gamma   90.00
#
_symmetry.space_group_name_H-M   'P 1'
#
loop_
_entity.id
_entity.type
_entity.pdbx_description
1 polymer ?
#
loop_
_entity_poly.entity_id
_entity_poly.type
_entity_poly.pdbx_seq_one_letter_code
_entity_poly.pdbx_strand_id
1 'polypeptide(L)'
;MRSYTSTKLGSVTGGPYDNRFMDYPWQPEHAFPSISEYLEYYRGIFLEFCGAEYVDKLFSCFPTEELVHFTHGDLLPQNILVDGSKITAIIDWETAGYYPAFWEYCRMHDPGLMTPGWQQVLARLFPGPRREKDTSCGTDHS
;
A
#
# COMPACT_ATOMS: atom_id res chain seq x y z
N MET A 1 -5.02 -16.84 15.85
CA MET A 1 -4.14 -16.00 15.01
C MET A 1 -3.75 -14.79 15.86
N ARG A 2 -2.48 -14.61 16.22
CA ARG A 2 -2.07 -13.44 17.01
C ARG A 2 -2.20 -12.20 16.12
N SER A 3 -2.94 -11.19 16.57
CA SER A 3 -3.08 -9.92 15.86
C SER A 3 -1.79 -9.13 16.03
N TYR A 4 -0.96 -9.07 14.99
CA TYR A 4 0.22 -8.19 14.95
C TYR A 4 -0.23 -6.80 14.46
N THR A 5 -1.03 -6.14 15.29
CA THR A 5 -1.50 -4.76 15.07
C THR A 5 -0.59 -3.80 15.81
N SER A 6 -0.16 -2.73 15.14
CA SER A 6 0.61 -1.64 15.74
C SER A 6 -0.30 -0.47 16.04
N THR A 7 0.05 0.33 17.05
CA THR A 7 -0.58 1.63 17.33
C THR A 7 0.05 2.77 16.52
N LYS A 8 1.10 2.48 15.74
CA LYS A 8 1.82 3.43 14.89
C LYS A 8 2.08 2.86 13.50
N LEU A 9 2.14 3.73 12.51
CA LEU A 9 2.45 3.40 11.13
C LEU A 9 3.93 3.70 10.84
N GLY A 10 4.61 2.79 10.16
CA GLY A 10 5.97 2.98 9.68
C GLY A 10 6.91 1.83 9.87
N SER A 11 8.21 2.13 9.83
CA SER A 11 9.27 1.13 9.96
C SER A 11 9.04 0.24 11.18
N VAL A 12 9.38 -1.05 11.05
CA VAL A 12 9.28 -2.04 12.14
C VAL A 12 10.05 -1.59 13.38
N THR A 13 11.12 -0.80 13.20
CA THR A 13 11.96 -0.28 14.28
C THR A 13 11.47 1.06 14.86
N GLY A 14 10.44 1.67 14.26
CA GLY A 14 9.94 3.00 14.61
C GLY A 14 10.84 4.16 14.13
N GLY A 15 11.94 3.86 13.43
CA GLY A 15 12.80 4.83 12.77
C GLY A 15 12.22 5.34 11.43
N PRO A 16 13.00 6.10 10.63
CA PRO A 16 12.54 6.61 9.34
C PRO A 16 12.05 5.48 8.45
N TYR A 17 11.11 5.80 7.56
CA TYR A 17 10.57 4.86 6.57
C TYR A 17 11.67 4.52 5.57
N ASP A 18 12.50 3.51 5.85
CA ASP A 18 13.45 2.99 4.86
C ASP A 18 12.67 2.17 3.82
N ASN A 19 12.07 2.87 2.87
CA ASN A 19 11.28 2.29 1.81
C ASN A 19 11.74 2.92 0.49
N ARG A 20 12.27 2.10 -0.41
CA ARG A 20 12.76 2.50 -1.75
C ARG A 20 11.73 3.25 -2.61
N PHE A 21 10.44 3.13 -2.29
CA PHE A 21 9.38 3.86 -2.98
C PHE A 21 9.20 5.29 -2.45
N MET A 22 9.87 5.64 -1.36
CA MET A 22 9.79 6.92 -0.64
C MET A 22 11.20 7.47 -0.39
N ASP A 23 11.96 7.59 -1.47
CA ASP A 23 13.30 8.15 -1.42
C ASP A 23 13.28 9.64 -1.03
N TYR A 24 14.43 10.12 -0.54
CA TYR A 24 14.64 11.52 -0.20
C TYR A 24 14.21 12.46 -1.34
N PRO A 25 13.49 13.58 -1.06
CA PRO A 25 13.21 14.16 0.26
C PRO A 25 11.89 13.73 0.93
N TRP A 26 11.14 12.77 0.37
CA TRP A 26 9.79 12.42 0.84
C TRP A 26 9.77 11.24 1.82
N GLN A 27 10.89 11.00 2.51
CA GLN A 27 11.00 9.97 3.52
C GLN A 27 10.47 10.50 4.86
N PRO A 28 9.41 9.90 5.43
CA PRO A 28 8.99 10.25 6.78
C PRO A 28 10.11 9.94 7.79
N GLU A 29 10.52 10.95 8.57
CA GLU A 29 11.54 10.81 9.62
C GLU A 29 11.07 9.96 10.81
N HIS A 30 9.76 9.87 10.99
CA HIS A 30 9.12 9.24 12.15
C HIS A 30 7.89 8.44 11.75
N ALA A 31 7.55 7.47 12.60
CA ALA A 31 6.29 6.74 12.50
C ALA A 31 5.06 7.64 12.75
N PHE A 32 3.99 7.47 11.97
CA PHE A 32 2.75 8.23 12.16
C PHE A 32 1.92 7.64 13.30
N PRO A 33 1.31 8.49 14.14
CA PRO A 33 0.44 8.05 15.23
C PRO A 33 -0.98 7.69 14.78
N SER A 34 -1.39 8.08 13.57
CA SER A 34 -2.72 7.81 13.03
C SER A 34 -2.72 7.67 11.50
N ILE A 35 -3.75 6.99 10.96
CA ILE A 35 -3.96 6.88 9.50
C ILE A 35 -4.25 8.25 8.90
N SER A 36 -4.95 9.14 9.62
CA SER A 36 -5.22 10.50 9.14
C SER A 36 -3.94 11.30 8.90
N GLU A 37 -2.99 11.27 9.84
CA GLU A 37 -1.69 11.95 9.67
C GLU A 37 -0.86 11.33 8.55
N TYR A 38 -0.90 10.00 8.41
CA TYR A 38 -0.30 9.29 7.29
C TYR A 38 -0.89 9.79 5.95
N LEU A 39 -2.22 9.80 5.82
CA LEU A 39 -2.91 10.23 4.60
C LEU A 39 -2.66 11.71 4.30
N GLU A 40 -2.64 12.58 5.30
CA GLU A 40 -2.37 14.01 5.13
C GLU A 40 -0.96 14.28 4.61
N TYR A 41 0.03 13.54 5.13
CA TYR A 41 1.41 13.60 4.64
C TYR A 41 1.50 13.21 3.15
N TYR A 42 0.93 12.06 2.77
CA TYR A 42 0.93 11.62 1.37
C TYR A 42 0.09 12.53 0.48
N ARG A 43 -1.01 13.10 0.98
CA ARG A 43 -1.80 14.08 0.24
C ARG A 43 -0.95 15.31 -0.10
N GLY A 44 -0.14 15.78 0.86
CA GLY A 44 0.82 16.87 0.64
C GLY A 44 1.79 16.58 -0.50
N ILE A 45 2.40 15.38 -0.50
CA ILE A 45 3.31 14.95 -1.57
C ILE A 45 2.58 14.92 -2.92
N PHE A 46 1.41 14.28 -3.00
CA PHE A 46 0.67 14.16 -4.26
C PHE A 46 0.22 15.53 -4.80
N LEU A 47 -0.04 16.53 -3.94
CA LEU A 47 -0.33 17.90 -4.37
C LEU A 47 0.87 18.60 -5.04
N GLU A 48 2.11 18.17 -4.77
CA GLU A 48 3.30 18.71 -5.44
C GLU A 48 3.39 18.25 -6.91
N PHE A 49 2.80 17.10 -7.23
CA PHE A 49 2.91 16.46 -8.55
C PHE A 49 1.60 16.46 -9.35
N CYS A 50 0.46 16.55 -8.67
CA CYS A 50 -0.86 16.39 -9.25
C CYS A 50 -1.77 17.57 -8.92
N GLY A 51 -2.82 17.78 -9.73
CA GLY A 51 -3.82 18.82 -9.47
C GLY A 51 -4.69 18.52 -8.24
N ALA A 52 -5.07 19.56 -7.50
CA ALA A 52 -5.84 19.44 -6.26
C ALA A 52 -7.14 18.61 -6.42
N GLU A 53 -7.86 18.77 -7.53
CA GLU A 53 -9.08 18.02 -7.81
C GLU A 53 -8.84 16.51 -7.90
N TYR A 54 -7.77 16.09 -8.59
CA TYR A 54 -7.38 14.69 -8.69
C TYR A 54 -6.98 14.12 -7.33
N VAL A 55 -6.18 14.88 -6.58
CA VAL A 55 -5.70 14.46 -5.26
C VAL A 55 -6.86 14.33 -4.28
N ASP A 56 -7.77 15.30 -4.23
CA ASP A 56 -8.92 15.24 -3.32
C ASP A 56 -9.85 14.08 -3.66
N LYS A 57 -10.07 13.83 -4.95
CA LYS A 57 -10.81 12.66 -5.40
C LYS A 57 -10.12 11.38 -4.93
N LEU A 58 -8.84 11.19 -5.24
CA LEU A 58 -8.07 9.99 -4.88
C LEU A 58 -8.09 9.73 -3.36
N PHE A 59 -7.78 10.75 -2.56
CA PHE A 59 -7.68 10.61 -1.10
C PHE A 59 -9.05 10.50 -0.41
N SER A 60 -10.14 10.96 -1.05
CA SER A 60 -11.51 10.74 -0.53
C SER A 60 -11.94 9.28 -0.47
N CYS A 61 -11.26 8.42 -1.23
CA CYS A 61 -11.56 6.99 -1.29
C CYS A 61 -10.89 6.17 -0.18
N PHE A 62 -9.87 6.71 0.51
CA PHE A 62 -9.16 5.97 1.56
C PHE A 62 -9.85 6.09 2.93
N PRO A 63 -10.03 4.97 3.66
CA PRO A 63 -10.58 5.01 5.01
C PRO A 63 -9.59 5.67 5.98
N THR A 64 -10.08 6.59 6.82
CA THR A 64 -9.31 7.23 7.89
C THR A 64 -9.31 6.41 9.19
N GLU A 65 -10.27 5.51 9.35
CA GLU A 65 -10.39 4.59 10.49
C GLU A 65 -10.27 3.14 10.00
N GLU A 66 -9.06 2.60 10.04
CA GLU A 66 -8.77 1.20 9.70
C GLU A 66 -7.72 0.61 10.66
N LEU A 67 -7.56 -0.72 10.63
CA LEU A 67 -6.48 -1.39 11.33
C LEU A 67 -5.15 -1.21 10.61
N VAL A 68 -4.10 -1.00 11.41
CA VAL A 68 -2.71 -0.99 10.95
C VAL A 68 -2.16 -2.42 11.05
N HIS A 69 -1.65 -2.93 9.93
CA HIS A 69 -1.08 -4.27 9.85
C HIS A 69 0.39 -4.20 9.44
N PHE A 70 1.15 -5.21 9.84
CA PHE A 70 2.45 -5.45 9.22
C PHE A 70 2.23 -5.93 7.79
N THR A 71 2.71 -5.16 6.82
CA THR A 71 2.56 -5.44 5.39
C THR A 71 3.93 -5.49 4.71
N HIS A 72 3.98 -6.06 3.51
CA HIS A 72 5.21 -6.22 2.75
C HIS A 72 5.64 -4.91 2.08
N GLY A 73 4.67 -4.12 1.62
CA GLY A 73 4.88 -2.86 0.90
C GLY A 73 5.20 -3.04 -0.59
N ASP A 74 5.39 -4.29 -1.04
CA ASP A 74 5.73 -4.63 -2.43
C ASP A 74 5.36 -6.08 -2.80
N LEU A 75 4.19 -6.56 -2.36
CA LEU A 75 3.78 -7.95 -2.60
C LEU A 75 3.28 -8.16 -4.04
N LEU A 76 4.24 -8.24 -4.97
CA LEU A 76 4.04 -8.48 -6.39
C LEU A 76 4.53 -9.88 -6.80
N PRO A 77 4.15 -10.40 -7.98
CA PRO A 77 4.52 -11.75 -8.42
C PRO A 77 6.02 -12.06 -8.33
N GLN A 78 6.87 -11.08 -8.62
CA GLN A 78 8.33 -11.23 -8.56
C GLN A 78 8.87 -11.54 -7.15
N ASN A 79 8.10 -11.19 -6.12
CA ASN A 79 8.47 -11.37 -4.70
C ASN A 79 7.80 -12.60 -4.07
N ILE A 80 7.06 -13.41 -4.85
CA ILE A 80 6.37 -14.62 -4.41
C ILE A 80 6.97 -15.84 -5.12
N LEU A 81 7.69 -16.67 -4.37
CA LEU A 81 8.24 -17.92 -4.89
C LEU A 81 7.20 -19.03 -4.82
N VAL A 82 7.05 -19.78 -5.92
CA VAL A 82 6.08 -20.88 -6.05
C VAL A 82 6.76 -22.16 -6.52
N ASP A 83 6.31 -23.28 -5.99
CA ASP A 83 6.62 -24.63 -6.47
C ASP A 83 5.30 -25.36 -6.75
N GLY A 84 5.00 -25.53 -8.04
CA GLY A 84 3.69 -26.00 -8.50
C GLY A 84 2.56 -25.06 -8.05
N SER A 85 1.67 -25.55 -7.19
CA SER A 85 0.54 -24.78 -6.63
C SER A 85 0.81 -24.22 -5.23
N LYS A 86 2.02 -24.39 -4.71
CA LYS A 86 2.37 -24.00 -3.34
C LYS A 86 3.28 -22.77 -3.34
N ILE A 87 2.92 -21.76 -2.55
CA ILE A 87 3.82 -20.66 -2.21
C ILE A 87 4.90 -21.22 -1.28
N THR A 88 6.16 -21.09 -1.67
CA THR A 88 7.32 -21.60 -0.93
C THR A 88 8.02 -20.53 -0.12
N ALA A 89 8.00 -19.27 -0.60
CA ALA A 89 8.55 -18.13 0.11
C ALA A 89 7.96 -16.81 -0.37
N ILE A 90 8.07 -15.79 0.47
CA ILE A 90 7.92 -14.37 0.14
C ILE A 90 9.26 -13.71 0.42
N ILE A 91 9.81 -12.99 -0.55
CA ILE A 91 11.15 -12.39 -0.52
C ILE A 91 11.09 -10.88 -0.74
N ASP A 92 12.22 -10.18 -0.59
CA ASP A 92 12.33 -8.72 -0.79
C ASP A 92 11.54 -7.87 0.22
N TRP A 93 11.73 -8.17 1.51
CA TRP A 93 11.05 -7.50 2.64
C TRP A 93 11.60 -6.10 2.98
N GLU A 94 12.43 -5.51 2.13
CA GLU A 94 13.07 -4.22 2.42
C GLU A 94 12.07 -3.07 2.59
N THR A 95 10.89 -3.17 1.97
CA THR A 95 9.83 -2.16 2.07
C THR A 95 8.81 -2.43 3.18
N ALA A 96 9.02 -3.48 3.97
CA ALA A 96 8.04 -3.96 4.93
C ALA A 96 7.91 -3.03 6.14
N GLY A 97 6.68 -2.92 6.65
CA GLY A 97 6.38 -1.96 7.70
C GLY A 97 4.93 -2.05 8.15
N TYR A 98 4.55 -1.18 9.08
CA TYR A 98 3.19 -1.03 9.56
C TYR A 98 2.44 -0.01 8.71
N TYR A 99 1.49 -0.47 7.91
CA TYR A 99 0.72 0.37 6.99
C TYR A 99 -0.78 0.18 7.22
N PRO A 100 -1.63 1.12 6.75
CA PRO A 100 -3.07 0.90 6.70
C PRO A 100 -3.35 -0.33 5.83
N ALA A 101 -4.40 -1.08 6.15
CA ALA A 101 -4.63 -2.34 5.49
C ALA A 101 -4.89 -2.16 3.97
N PHE A 102 -5.50 -1.05 3.53
CA PHE A 102 -5.68 -0.73 2.11
C PHE A 102 -4.36 -0.57 1.34
N TRP A 103 -3.25 -0.20 1.99
CA TRP A 103 -1.98 0.14 1.33
C TRP A 103 -1.45 -1.01 0.47
N GLU A 104 -1.37 -2.21 1.04
CA GLU A 104 -0.90 -3.40 0.32
C GLU A 104 -1.80 -3.71 -0.88
N TYR A 105 -3.12 -3.49 -0.73
CA TYR A 105 -4.07 -3.73 -1.80
C TYR A 105 -3.89 -2.74 -2.95
N CYS A 106 -3.68 -1.46 -2.66
CA CYS A 106 -3.37 -0.46 -3.69
C CYS A 106 -2.07 -0.81 -4.43
N ARG A 107 -1.03 -1.20 -3.70
CA ARG A 107 0.27 -1.62 -4.27
C ARG A 107 0.14 -2.81 -5.21
N MET A 108 -0.67 -3.81 -4.86
CA MET A 108 -0.91 -4.97 -5.72
C MET A 108 -1.60 -4.60 -7.05
N HIS A 109 -2.30 -3.47 -7.12
CA HIS A 109 -3.06 -3.00 -8.29
C HIS A 109 -2.37 -1.83 -9.03
N ASP A 110 -1.11 -1.51 -8.72
CA ASP A 110 -0.37 -0.46 -9.40
C ASP A 110 -0.13 -0.82 -10.88
N PRO A 111 -0.72 -0.07 -11.85
CA PRO A 111 -0.60 -0.38 -13.28
C PRO A 111 0.85 -0.43 -13.78
N GLY A 112 1.77 0.30 -13.16
CA GLY A 112 3.19 0.33 -13.53
C GLY A 112 3.97 -0.90 -13.07
N LEU A 113 3.44 -1.66 -12.12
CA LEU A 113 4.11 -2.81 -11.50
C LEU A 113 3.40 -4.14 -11.75
N MET A 114 2.23 -4.11 -12.39
CA MET A 114 1.44 -5.30 -12.72
C MET A 114 2.06 -6.11 -13.87
N THR A 115 2.15 -7.44 -13.69
CA THR A 115 2.52 -8.37 -14.76
C THR A 115 1.28 -9.00 -15.44
N PRO A 116 1.40 -9.46 -16.70
CA PRO A 116 0.32 -10.20 -17.35
C PRO A 116 -0.07 -11.43 -16.53
N GLY A 117 -1.35 -11.58 -16.18
CA GLY A 117 -1.83 -12.68 -15.34
C GLY A 117 -2.13 -12.28 -13.89
N TRP A 118 -1.52 -11.21 -13.38
CA TRP A 118 -1.65 -10.83 -11.97
C TRP A 118 -3.06 -10.36 -11.62
N GLN A 119 -3.69 -9.56 -12.48
CA GLN A 119 -5.07 -9.14 -12.30
C GLN A 119 -6.03 -10.32 -12.18
N GLN A 120 -5.83 -11.39 -12.95
CA GLN A 120 -6.64 -12.60 -12.87
C GLN A 120 -6.42 -13.35 -11.54
N VAL A 121 -5.21 -13.32 -10.99
CA VAL A 121 -4.92 -13.87 -9.66
C VAL A 121 -5.62 -13.06 -8.58
N LEU A 122 -5.48 -11.74 -8.59
CA LEU A 122 -6.13 -10.84 -7.63
C LEU A 122 -7.66 -10.98 -7.66
N ALA A 123 -8.26 -11.02 -8.85
CA ALA A 123 -9.71 -11.21 -9.01
C ALA A 123 -10.21 -12.55 -8.44
N ARG A 124 -9.37 -13.58 -8.39
CA ARG A 124 -9.70 -14.87 -7.77
C ARG A 124 -9.52 -14.86 -6.26
N LEU A 125 -8.51 -14.16 -5.74
CA LEU A 125 -8.20 -14.10 -4.30
C LEU A 125 -9.12 -13.14 -3.55
N PHE A 126 -9.53 -12.07 -4.19
CA PHE A 126 -10.41 -11.04 -3.62
C PHE A 126 -11.71 -10.95 -4.43
N PRO A 127 -12.56 -12.00 -4.41
CA PRO A 127 -13.83 -11.95 -5.11
C PRO A 127 -14.79 -11.01 -4.36
N GLY A 128 -15.15 -9.91 -5.01
CA GLY A 128 -16.18 -8.98 -4.55
C GLY A 128 -15.66 -7.60 -4.13
N PRO A 129 -16.56 -6.69 -3.72
CA PRO A 129 -16.30 -5.25 -3.61
C PRO A 129 -15.43 -4.85 -2.41
N ARG A 130 -14.73 -5.81 -1.78
CA ARG A 130 -14.11 -5.64 -0.46
C ARG A 130 -13.14 -4.46 -0.41
N ARG A 131 -12.57 -4.06 -1.55
CA ARG A 131 -11.62 -2.93 -1.72
C ARG A 131 -11.61 -2.29 -3.12
N GLU A 132 -12.65 -2.49 -3.94
CA GLU A 132 -12.70 -1.89 -5.30
C GLU A 132 -12.58 -0.36 -5.26
N LYS A 133 -13.18 0.27 -4.23
CA LYS A 133 -13.13 1.72 -4.00
C LYS A 133 -11.71 2.26 -3.79
N ASP A 134 -10.84 1.46 -3.18
CA ASP A 134 -9.45 1.85 -2.88
C ASP A 134 -8.60 1.92 -4.16
N THR A 135 -9.01 1.19 -5.21
CA THR A 135 -8.32 1.11 -6.51
C THR A 135 -9.02 1.90 -7.63
N SER A 136 -10.33 2.12 -7.54
CA SER A 136 -11.13 2.71 -8.63
C SER A 136 -11.10 4.25 -8.68
N CYS A 137 -10.54 4.90 -7.65
CA CYS A 137 -10.64 6.35 -7.51
C CYS A 137 -9.72 7.14 -8.45
N GLY A 138 -8.63 6.51 -8.92
CA GLY A 138 -7.60 7.12 -9.78
C GLY A 138 -7.66 6.73 -11.27
N THR A 139 -8.58 5.83 -11.68
CA THR A 139 -8.60 5.25 -13.03
C THR A 139 -9.55 5.93 -14.02
N ASP A 140 -10.20 7.03 -13.64
CA ASP A 140 -11.08 7.79 -14.55
C ASP A 140 -10.28 8.73 -15.48
N HIS A 141 -9.29 8.21 -16.20
CA HIS A 141 -8.67 8.92 -17.31
C HIS A 141 -8.25 7.97 -18.43
N SER A 142 -9.15 7.77 -19.40
CA SER A 142 -8.92 7.79 -20.85
C SER A 142 -10.25 7.60 -21.58
#